data_AF-A0A918JL46-F1
#
_entry.id   AF-A0A918JL46-F1
#
_cell.length_a   1.000
_cell.length_b   1.000
_cell.length_c   1.000
_cell.angle_alpha   90.00
_cell.angle_beta   90.00
_cell.angle_gamma   90.00
#
_symmetry.space_group_name_H-M   'P 1'
#
loop_
_entity.id
_entity.type
_entity.pdbx_description
1 polymer ?
#
loop_
_entity_poly.entity_id
_entity_poly.type
_entity_poly.pdbx_seq_one_letter_code
_entity_poly.pdbx_strand_id
1 'polypeptide(L)'
;MTILVIAEHDNAELKAATLNTVAAAAKIGGDIHVLVAGSGAQAVADQAAKVAGVSAVILADAPQLADSLAENVAEQVIAVAGNYSHILFPATASGKNVAPRVAAKLDVAQISDIIAVESADVFQRPIYAGNAIATVECVDAKKVITVRTTAFDAVAAEGGSAAVQNVEAVADSGLSSFVGRDVEKSDRPELTAASIIVSGGRGMGSAENFKILDPLADKLGAALGASRAAVDAGYAPNDWQVGQTGKIVAPQLYVAIGISGAIQHLAGMKDSKVIVAINKDAEAPIFGVADYGLVADLFTAVPELVGAL
;
A
#
# COMPACT_ATOMS: atom_id res chain seq x y z
N MET A 1 11.10 24.46 6.41
CA MET A 1 9.90 23.70 6.02
C MET A 1 10.10 22.29 6.54
N THR A 2 9.15 21.78 7.31
CA THR A 2 9.26 20.45 7.95
C THR A 2 8.03 19.62 7.58
N ILE A 3 8.29 18.35 7.26
CA ILE A 3 7.33 17.36 6.80
C ILE A 3 7.17 16.30 7.89
N LEU A 4 5.94 15.95 8.21
CA LEU A 4 5.62 14.83 9.08
C LEU A 4 5.17 13.64 8.24
N VAL A 5 5.86 12.51 8.35
CA VAL A 5 5.45 11.22 7.81
C VAL A 5 4.85 10.39 8.94
N ILE A 6 3.66 9.84 8.73
CA ILE A 6 3.02 8.95 9.70
C ILE A 6 3.48 7.51 9.41
N ALA A 7 4.16 6.90 10.39
CA ALA A 7 4.65 5.54 10.25
C ALA A 7 3.51 4.53 10.26
N GLU A 8 3.63 3.53 9.39
CA GLU A 8 2.83 2.31 9.47
C GLU A 8 3.68 1.18 10.05
N HIS A 9 3.15 0.48 11.06
CA HIS A 9 3.85 -0.56 11.82
C HIS A 9 2.88 -1.51 12.51
N ASP A 10 3.41 -2.59 13.07
CA ASP A 10 2.67 -3.53 13.94
C ASP A 10 3.12 -3.48 15.42
N ASN A 11 3.80 -2.40 15.80
CA ASN A 11 4.45 -2.13 17.09
C ASN A 11 5.80 -2.85 17.27
N ALA A 12 6.17 -3.76 16.37
CA ALA A 12 7.47 -4.42 16.37
C ALA A 12 8.32 -4.02 15.14
N GLU A 13 7.70 -3.93 13.98
CA GLU A 13 8.35 -3.71 12.70
C GLU A 13 7.76 -2.51 11.95
N LEU A 14 8.64 -1.64 11.46
CA LEU A 14 8.29 -0.55 10.56
C LEU A 14 7.97 -1.11 9.17
N LYS A 15 6.79 -0.79 8.62
CA LYS A 15 6.39 -1.30 7.31
C LYS A 15 7.03 -0.50 6.17
N ALA A 16 7.34 -1.21 5.08
CA ALA A 16 7.97 -0.66 3.88
C ALA A 16 7.21 0.55 3.30
N ALA A 17 5.88 0.56 3.41
CA ALA A 17 5.01 1.67 3.03
C ALA A 17 5.46 3.03 3.61
N THR A 18 6.04 3.04 4.81
CA THR A 18 6.62 4.24 5.41
C THR A 18 7.84 4.72 4.63
N LEU A 19 8.71 3.81 4.17
CA LEU A 19 9.92 4.14 3.40
C LEU A 19 9.58 4.74 2.02
N ASN A 20 8.55 4.20 1.34
CA ASN A 20 8.04 4.79 0.10
C ASN A 20 7.49 6.22 0.35
N THR A 21 6.84 6.42 1.50
CA THR A 21 6.28 7.73 1.87
C THR A 21 7.38 8.74 2.22
N VAL A 22 8.48 8.30 2.85
CA VAL A 22 9.68 9.12 3.07
C VAL A 22 10.32 9.51 1.72
N ALA A 23 10.34 8.61 0.74
CA ALA A 23 10.84 8.94 -0.61
C ALA A 23 10.02 10.05 -1.26
N ALA A 24 8.68 10.03 -1.14
CA ALA A 24 7.84 11.13 -1.61
C ALA A 24 8.09 12.42 -0.83
N ALA A 25 8.22 12.36 0.50
CA ALA A 25 8.57 13.51 1.33
C ALA A 25 9.91 14.15 0.91
N ALA A 26 10.91 13.34 0.57
CA ALA A 26 12.21 13.85 0.10
C ALA A 26 12.10 14.63 -1.22
N LYS A 27 11.12 14.33 -2.08
CA LYS A 27 10.86 15.07 -3.32
C LYS A 27 10.22 16.45 -3.08
N ILE A 28 9.47 16.61 -1.99
CA ILE A 28 8.93 17.92 -1.54
C ILE A 28 10.09 18.82 -1.07
N GLY A 29 11.08 18.22 -0.40
CA GLY A 29 12.23 18.90 0.18
C GLY A 29 12.00 19.37 1.62
N GLY A 30 13.06 19.75 2.33
CA GLY A 30 13.00 20.11 3.75
C GLY A 30 13.25 18.93 4.70
N ASP A 31 13.09 19.18 6.00
CA ASP A 31 13.35 18.18 7.04
C ASP A 31 12.18 17.20 7.17
N ILE A 32 12.49 15.91 7.28
CA ILE A 32 11.49 14.84 7.38
C ILE A 32 11.50 14.30 8.80
N HIS A 33 10.37 14.44 9.49
CA HIS A 33 10.13 13.78 10.77
C HIS A 33 9.19 12.60 10.58
N VAL A 34 9.37 11.54 11.37
CA VAL A 34 8.49 10.37 11.37
C VAL A 34 7.76 10.29 12.70
N LEU A 35 6.42 10.27 12.70
CA LEU A 35 5.62 9.97 13.89
C LEU A 35 5.36 8.46 13.97
N VAL A 36 5.80 7.86 15.08
CA VAL A 36 5.45 6.50 15.50
C VAL A 36 4.45 6.62 16.65
N ALA A 37 3.22 6.20 16.41
CA ALA A 37 2.12 6.24 17.37
C ALA A 37 1.62 4.82 17.63
N GLY A 38 1.97 4.24 18.77
CA GLY A 38 1.75 2.82 19.04
C GLY A 38 1.82 2.48 20.52
N SER A 39 1.94 1.19 20.83
CA SER A 39 2.14 0.70 22.19
C SER A 39 3.31 -0.28 22.26
N GLY A 40 4.29 0.01 23.12
CA GLY A 40 5.56 -0.72 23.14
C GLY A 40 6.36 -0.56 21.84
N ALA A 41 6.24 0.61 21.19
CA ALA A 41 6.69 0.86 19.82
C ALA A 41 8.11 1.43 19.73
N GLN A 42 8.90 1.39 20.81
CA GLN A 42 10.30 1.84 20.81
C GLN A 42 11.13 1.17 19.71
N ALA A 43 10.95 -0.14 19.48
CA ALA A 43 11.67 -0.86 18.42
C ALA A 43 11.38 -0.30 17.02
N VAL A 44 10.15 0.16 16.78
CA VAL A 44 9.74 0.81 15.52
C VAL A 44 10.36 2.20 15.42
N ALA A 45 10.37 2.97 16.52
CA ALA A 45 11.02 4.27 16.55
C ALA A 45 12.53 4.17 16.26
N ASP A 46 13.20 3.17 16.80
CA ASP A 46 14.62 2.90 16.55
C ASP A 46 14.88 2.47 15.09
N GLN A 47 13.94 1.74 14.46
CA GLN A 47 14.00 1.43 13.03
C GLN A 47 13.81 2.70 12.20
N ALA A 48 12.78 3.50 12.49
CA ALA A 48 12.52 4.77 11.81
C ALA A 48 13.71 5.74 11.91
N ALA A 49 14.44 5.71 13.03
CA ALA A 49 15.61 6.55 13.25
C ALA A 49 16.79 6.22 12.32
N LYS A 50 16.86 4.97 11.85
CA LYS A 50 17.88 4.49 10.92
C LYS A 50 17.55 4.73 9.46
N VAL A 51 16.31 5.11 9.14
CA VAL A 51 15.86 5.33 7.76
C VAL A 51 16.61 6.51 7.16
N ALA A 52 17.19 6.32 5.97
CA ALA A 52 17.89 7.38 5.26
C ALA A 52 16.94 8.55 4.94
N GLY A 53 17.39 9.78 5.25
CA GLY A 53 16.63 11.01 5.00
C GLY A 53 15.68 11.43 6.12
N VAL A 54 15.49 10.62 7.16
CA VAL A 54 14.75 11.03 8.36
C VAL A 54 15.65 11.89 9.25
N SER A 55 15.14 13.06 9.66
CA SER A 55 15.84 14.02 10.52
C SER A 55 15.48 13.86 12.01
N ALA A 56 14.25 13.45 12.32
CA ALA A 56 13.80 13.18 13.69
C ALA A 56 12.69 12.12 13.72
N VAL A 57 12.60 11.38 14.83
CA VAL A 57 11.48 10.46 15.10
C VAL A 57 10.72 10.96 16.31
N ILE A 58 9.41 11.09 16.17
CA ILE A 58 8.49 11.47 17.24
C ILE A 58 7.81 10.19 17.70
N LEU A 59 8.02 9.78 18.96
CA LEU A 59 7.41 8.59 19.53
C LEU A 59 6.30 8.97 20.51
N ALA A 60 5.07 8.57 20.18
CA ALA A 60 3.94 8.55 21.10
C ALA A 60 3.64 7.09 21.44
N ASP A 61 4.00 6.68 22.66
CA ASP A 61 3.86 5.29 23.13
C ASP A 61 2.80 5.22 24.25
N ALA A 62 1.65 4.60 23.95
CA ALA A 62 0.61 4.36 24.95
C ALA A 62 -0.35 3.23 24.54
N PRO A 63 -0.99 2.55 25.51
CA PRO A 63 -1.90 1.42 25.24
C PRO A 63 -3.04 1.75 24.27
N GLN A 64 -3.62 2.94 24.35
CA GLN A 64 -4.73 3.37 23.49
C GLN A 64 -4.35 3.60 22.01
N LEU A 65 -3.05 3.53 21.68
CA LEU A 65 -2.54 3.60 20.31
C LEU A 65 -2.18 2.22 19.73
N ALA A 66 -2.29 1.14 20.51
CA ALA A 66 -1.84 -0.21 20.14
C ALA A 66 -2.44 -0.71 18.81
N ASP A 67 -3.74 -0.48 18.60
CA ASP A 67 -4.50 -0.99 17.46
C ASP A 67 -4.68 0.03 16.33
N SER A 68 -4.03 1.20 16.44
CA SER A 68 -4.09 2.27 15.44
C SER A 68 -5.53 2.72 15.11
N LEU A 69 -6.39 2.82 16.13
CA LEU A 69 -7.75 3.33 15.95
C LEU A 69 -7.72 4.78 15.44
N ALA A 70 -8.51 5.06 14.40
CA ALA A 70 -8.38 6.29 13.64
C ALA A 70 -8.70 7.54 14.46
N GLU A 71 -9.60 7.43 15.45
CA GLU A 71 -9.87 8.47 16.42
C GLU A 71 -8.58 8.89 17.15
N ASN A 72 -7.89 7.93 17.77
CA ASN A 72 -6.75 8.17 18.64
C ASN A 72 -5.51 8.57 17.84
N VAL A 73 -5.25 7.90 16.70
CA VAL A 73 -4.11 8.26 15.84
C VAL A 73 -4.31 9.65 15.24
N ALA A 74 -5.53 10.00 14.79
CA ALA A 74 -5.77 11.34 14.26
C ALA A 74 -5.55 12.42 15.32
N GLU A 75 -6.06 12.24 16.55
CA GLU A 75 -5.79 13.20 17.63
C GLU A 75 -4.28 13.32 17.93
N GLN A 76 -3.54 12.19 17.91
CA GLN A 76 -2.09 12.23 18.11
C GLN A 76 -1.37 13.03 17.01
N VAL A 77 -1.78 12.87 15.75
CA VAL A 77 -1.24 13.65 14.64
C VAL A 77 -1.56 15.13 14.83
N ILE A 78 -2.79 15.48 15.21
CA ILE A 78 -3.21 16.87 15.44
C ILE A 78 -2.41 17.52 16.57
N ALA A 79 -2.16 16.79 17.65
CA ALA A 79 -1.39 17.29 18.80
C ALA A 79 0.02 17.78 18.42
N VAL A 80 0.62 17.20 17.38
CA VAL A 80 1.96 17.60 16.89
C VAL A 80 1.93 18.39 15.59
N ALA A 81 0.79 18.44 14.88
CA ALA A 81 0.64 19.00 13.54
C ALA A 81 1.07 20.47 13.42
N GLY A 82 0.99 21.24 14.50
CA GLY A 82 1.35 22.67 14.53
C GLY A 82 2.72 22.98 13.94
N ASN A 83 3.70 22.09 14.17
CA ASN A 83 5.09 22.25 13.75
C ASN A 83 5.37 21.89 12.28
N TYR A 84 4.36 21.40 11.55
CA TYR A 84 4.54 20.81 10.22
C TYR A 84 3.71 21.52 9.16
N SER A 85 4.32 21.65 7.99
CA SER A 85 3.69 22.20 6.78
C SER A 85 3.05 21.13 5.89
N HIS A 86 3.56 19.91 5.99
CA HIS A 86 3.11 18.76 5.22
C HIS A 86 2.95 17.58 6.16
N ILE A 87 1.87 16.82 6.00
CA ILE A 87 1.57 15.62 6.76
C ILE A 87 1.23 14.52 5.75
N LEU A 88 2.11 13.54 5.64
CA LEU A 88 2.06 12.49 4.66
C LEU A 88 1.74 11.15 5.33
N PHE A 89 0.83 10.42 4.71
CA PHE A 89 0.42 9.08 5.09
C PHE A 89 0.66 8.13 3.92
N PRO A 90 1.06 6.87 4.15
CA PRO A 90 0.95 5.85 3.11
C PRO A 90 -0.51 5.68 2.67
N ALA A 91 -0.79 5.49 1.37
CA ALA A 91 -2.14 5.29 0.85
C ALA A 91 -2.68 3.86 1.08
N THR A 92 -2.38 3.28 2.24
CA THR A 92 -2.86 1.97 2.72
C THR A 92 -4.25 2.09 3.38
N ALA A 93 -4.80 0.98 3.86
CA ALA A 93 -6.07 0.99 4.59
C ALA A 93 -6.01 1.90 5.81
N SER A 94 -4.89 1.89 6.56
CA SER A 94 -4.68 2.74 7.73
C SER A 94 -4.60 4.22 7.35
N GLY A 95 -3.71 4.59 6.42
CA GLY A 95 -3.55 5.99 6.04
C GLY A 95 -4.78 6.59 5.37
N LYS A 96 -5.51 5.82 4.54
CA LYS A 96 -6.80 6.25 3.96
C LYS A 96 -7.91 6.40 4.99
N ASN A 97 -7.79 5.73 6.14
CA ASN A 97 -8.73 5.88 7.25
C ASN A 97 -8.41 7.14 8.10
N VAL A 98 -7.13 7.36 8.44
CA VAL A 98 -6.71 8.44 9.35
C VAL A 98 -6.59 9.80 8.65
N ALA A 99 -6.00 9.86 7.46
CA ALA A 99 -5.63 11.13 6.82
C ALA A 99 -6.82 12.08 6.58
N PRO A 100 -7.98 11.63 6.07
CA PRO A 100 -9.14 12.51 5.88
C PRO A 100 -9.66 13.11 7.19
N ARG A 101 -9.57 12.36 8.30
CA ARG A 101 -9.97 12.84 9.63
C ARG A 101 -9.05 13.95 10.11
N VAL A 102 -7.74 13.81 9.90
CA VAL A 102 -6.74 14.85 10.21
C VAL A 102 -6.98 16.09 9.36
N ALA A 103 -7.19 15.94 8.05
CA ALA A 103 -7.48 17.07 7.15
C ALA A 103 -8.74 17.84 7.58
N ALA A 104 -9.82 17.13 7.89
CA ALA A 104 -11.06 17.74 8.37
C ALA A 104 -10.88 18.52 9.68
N LYS A 105 -10.07 18.00 10.63
CA LYS A 105 -9.78 18.68 11.90
C LYS A 105 -8.88 19.91 11.75
N LEU A 106 -8.03 19.93 10.73
CA LEU A 106 -7.20 21.09 10.38
C LEU A 106 -7.90 22.09 9.47
N ASP A 107 -9.13 21.81 9.03
CA ASP A 107 -9.89 22.60 8.06
C ASP A 107 -9.12 22.82 6.73
N VAL A 108 -8.56 21.74 6.17
CA VAL A 108 -7.82 21.74 4.90
C VAL A 108 -8.29 20.63 3.96
N ALA A 109 -8.06 20.79 2.66
CA ALA A 109 -8.32 19.74 1.69
C ALA A 109 -7.26 18.63 1.75
N GLN A 110 -7.72 17.37 1.66
CA GLN A 110 -6.83 16.21 1.59
C GLN A 110 -6.50 15.87 0.12
N ILE A 111 -5.23 15.62 -0.17
CA ILE A 111 -4.76 15.18 -1.49
C ILE A 111 -4.53 13.67 -1.47
N SER A 112 -5.43 12.95 -2.14
CA SER A 112 -5.43 11.49 -2.14
C SER A 112 -4.50 10.84 -3.16
N ASP A 113 -3.72 9.87 -2.69
CA ASP A 113 -3.05 8.84 -3.50
C ASP A 113 -2.12 9.43 -4.58
N ILE A 114 -1.23 10.34 -4.16
CA ILE A 114 -0.29 11.00 -5.07
C ILE A 114 0.69 9.99 -5.66
N ILE A 115 1.07 10.22 -6.91
CA ILE A 115 2.04 9.41 -7.66
C ILE A 115 3.27 10.20 -8.08
N ALA A 116 3.23 11.53 -8.00
CA ALA A 116 4.37 12.39 -8.23
C ALA A 116 4.27 13.68 -7.42
N VAL A 117 5.43 14.28 -7.16
CA VAL A 117 5.61 15.59 -6.53
C VAL A 117 6.31 16.47 -7.57
N GLU A 118 5.66 17.55 -8.02
CA GLU A 118 6.26 18.52 -8.95
C GLU A 118 6.93 19.68 -8.20
N SER A 119 6.32 20.11 -7.10
CA SER A 119 6.84 21.13 -6.18
C SER A 119 6.32 20.85 -4.76
N ALA A 120 6.62 21.74 -3.81
CA ALA A 120 6.11 21.60 -2.45
C ALA A 120 4.57 21.73 -2.35
N ASP A 121 3.91 22.31 -3.34
CA ASP A 121 2.47 22.54 -3.37
C ASP A 121 1.75 21.90 -4.57
N VAL A 122 2.48 21.35 -5.54
CA VAL A 122 1.91 20.73 -6.75
C VAL A 122 2.20 19.24 -6.81
N PHE A 123 1.13 18.45 -6.94
CA PHE A 123 1.18 16.99 -6.92
C PHE A 123 0.40 16.38 -8.08
N GLN A 124 0.82 15.22 -8.57
CA GLN A 124 0.03 14.44 -9.53
C GLN A 124 -0.67 13.28 -8.84
N ARG A 125 -1.94 13.04 -9.20
CA ARG A 125 -2.71 11.89 -8.74
C ARG A 125 -3.58 11.29 -9.83
N PRO A 126 -3.76 9.96 -9.84
CA PRO A 126 -4.67 9.30 -10.77
C PRO A 126 -6.13 9.51 -10.37
N ILE A 127 -6.98 9.66 -11.37
CA ILE A 127 -8.45 9.66 -11.27
C ILE A 127 -9.05 8.71 -12.31
N TYR A 128 -10.34 8.40 -12.19
CA TYR A 128 -11.05 7.49 -13.10
C TYR A 128 -10.33 6.15 -13.31
N ALA A 129 -10.03 5.46 -12.20
CA ALA A 129 -9.29 4.18 -12.23
C ALA A 129 -7.90 4.26 -12.90
N GLY A 130 -7.28 5.45 -12.82
CA GLY A 130 -5.96 5.71 -13.40
C GLY A 130 -5.97 5.99 -14.90
N ASN A 131 -7.14 6.21 -15.51
CA ASN A 131 -7.23 6.58 -16.93
C ASN A 131 -6.92 8.05 -17.20
N ALA A 132 -6.89 8.89 -16.17
CA ALA A 132 -6.42 10.27 -16.25
C ALA A 132 -5.55 10.61 -15.05
N ILE A 133 -4.55 11.46 -15.26
CA ILE A 133 -3.69 12.02 -14.22
C ILE A 133 -4.06 13.48 -14.05
N ALA A 134 -4.38 13.86 -12.81
CA ALA A 134 -4.67 15.23 -12.42
C ALA A 134 -3.45 15.83 -11.71
N THR A 135 -2.97 16.97 -12.20
CA THR A 135 -2.03 17.84 -11.48
C THR A 135 -2.83 18.79 -10.59
N VAL A 136 -2.56 18.79 -9.29
CA VAL A 136 -3.31 19.52 -8.26
C VAL A 136 -2.35 20.42 -7.51
N GLU A 137 -2.61 21.73 -7.53
CA GLU A 137 -1.95 22.73 -6.69
C GLU A 137 -2.75 22.94 -5.40
N CYS A 138 -2.09 22.82 -4.25
CA CYS A 138 -2.70 22.98 -2.93
C CYS A 138 -2.32 24.31 -2.30
N VAL A 139 -3.33 25.18 -2.18
CA VAL A 139 -3.19 26.54 -1.63
C VAL A 139 -3.28 26.59 -0.10
N ASP A 140 -3.69 25.50 0.55
CA ASP A 140 -3.81 25.43 2.00
C ASP A 140 -2.43 25.55 2.69
N ALA A 141 -2.39 26.19 3.86
CA ALA A 141 -1.14 26.37 4.61
C ALA A 141 -0.52 25.04 5.06
N LYS A 142 -1.35 24.03 5.33
CA LYS A 142 -0.93 22.66 5.65
C LYS A 142 -1.42 21.70 4.59
N LYS A 143 -0.54 20.85 4.09
CA LYS A 143 -0.86 19.82 3.10
C LYS A 143 -1.05 18.48 3.80
N VAL A 144 -2.25 17.90 3.73
CA VAL A 144 -2.50 16.52 4.19
C VAL A 144 -2.59 15.61 2.97
N ILE A 145 -1.68 14.64 2.86
CA ILE A 145 -1.45 13.89 1.63
C ILE A 145 -1.41 12.40 1.93
N THR A 146 -2.06 11.57 1.09
CA THR A 146 -1.78 10.13 1.05
C THR A 146 -0.92 9.80 -0.17
N VAL A 147 0.10 8.97 0.02
CA VAL A 147 1.13 8.65 -0.98
C VAL A 147 0.94 7.24 -1.51
N ARG A 148 0.85 7.07 -2.84
CA ARG A 148 0.83 5.75 -3.46
C ARG A 148 2.19 5.08 -3.29
N THR A 149 2.25 4.04 -2.47
CA THR A 149 3.51 3.37 -2.11
C THR A 149 4.24 2.78 -3.31
N THR A 150 3.51 2.30 -4.33
CA THR A 150 4.10 1.74 -5.56
C THR A 150 4.67 2.78 -6.52
N ALA A 151 4.39 4.07 -6.32
CA ALA A 151 4.86 5.14 -7.22
C ALA A 151 6.23 5.72 -6.82
N PHE A 152 6.72 5.39 -5.63
CA PHE A 152 7.98 5.89 -5.11
C PHE A 152 8.83 4.72 -4.60
N ASP A 153 10.04 4.57 -5.12
CA ASP A 153 10.97 3.56 -4.61
C ASP A 153 11.29 3.81 -3.14
N ALA A 154 11.27 2.76 -2.32
CA ALA A 154 11.55 2.87 -0.90
C ALA A 154 12.97 3.42 -0.68
N VAL A 155 13.11 4.37 0.25
CA VAL A 155 14.44 4.78 0.74
C VAL A 155 15.11 3.63 1.50
N ALA A 156 16.44 3.71 1.66
CA ALA A 156 17.17 2.73 2.46
C ALA A 156 16.66 2.74 3.91
N ALA A 157 16.38 1.56 4.45
CA ALA A 157 15.96 1.37 5.84
C ALA A 157 17.09 1.67 6.86
N GLU A 158 18.33 1.73 6.38
CA GLU A 158 19.52 2.06 7.15
C GLU A 158 20.29 3.22 6.52
N GLY A 159 21.23 3.80 7.29
CA GLY A 159 22.08 4.92 6.87
C GLY A 159 21.64 6.29 7.42
N GLY A 160 20.49 6.36 8.08
CA GLY A 160 20.05 7.48 8.90
C GLY A 160 20.51 7.38 10.36
N SER A 161 20.39 8.49 11.09
CA SER A 161 20.75 8.59 12.50
C SER A 161 19.91 9.64 13.23
N ALA A 162 18.60 9.66 12.97
CA ALA A 162 17.68 10.62 13.57
C ALA A 162 17.55 10.42 15.09
N ALA A 163 17.34 11.52 15.81
CA ALA A 163 17.05 11.44 17.24
C ALA A 163 15.59 11.02 17.46
N VAL A 164 15.37 10.07 18.39
CA VAL A 164 14.02 9.72 18.87
C VAL A 164 13.63 10.68 20.00
N GLN A 165 12.47 11.31 19.86
CA GLN A 165 11.90 12.27 20.79
C GLN A 165 10.56 11.74 21.27
N ASN A 166 10.44 11.50 22.58
CA ASN A 166 9.18 11.09 23.18
C ASN A 166 8.25 12.30 23.31
N VAL A 167 6.99 12.11 22.95
CA VAL A 167 5.90 13.06 23.18
C VAL A 167 4.83 12.42 24.05
N GLU A 168 4.07 13.24 24.76
CA GLU A 168 2.91 12.76 25.50
C GLU A 168 1.87 12.21 24.52
N ALA A 169 1.42 10.99 24.78
CA ALA A 169 0.35 10.39 24.01
C ALA A 169 -0.98 11.04 24.40
N VAL A 170 -1.81 11.35 23.40
CA VAL A 170 -3.17 11.85 23.63
C VAL A 170 -3.99 10.84 24.41
N ALA A 171 -4.94 11.33 25.19
CA ALA A 171 -5.90 10.48 25.89
C ALA A 171 -6.74 9.65 24.90
N ASP A 172 -7.22 8.50 25.36
CA ASP A 172 -8.17 7.70 24.59
C ASP A 172 -9.45 8.51 24.31
N SER A 173 -9.89 8.52 23.06
CA SER A 173 -11.15 9.16 22.67
C SER A 173 -12.37 8.46 23.27
N GLY A 174 -12.27 7.15 23.55
CA GLY A 174 -13.37 6.33 24.06
C GLY A 174 -14.55 6.18 23.09
N LEU A 175 -14.39 6.58 21.82
CA LEU A 175 -15.44 6.56 20.80
C LEU A 175 -15.55 5.21 20.08
N SER A 176 -14.43 4.47 20.01
CA SER A 176 -14.33 3.18 19.35
C SER A 176 -13.45 2.25 20.20
N SER A 177 -13.63 0.95 20.05
CA SER A 177 -12.79 -0.05 20.71
C SER A 177 -12.46 -1.18 19.75
N PHE A 178 -11.24 -1.68 19.84
CA PHE A 178 -10.82 -2.86 19.11
C PHE A 178 -11.32 -4.12 19.82
N VAL A 179 -12.10 -4.95 19.13
CA VAL A 179 -12.69 -6.19 19.69
C VAL A 179 -11.86 -7.42 19.33
N GLY A 180 -11.26 -7.44 18.14
CA GLY A 180 -10.45 -8.56 17.66
C GLY A 180 -10.15 -8.43 16.17
N ARG A 181 -9.18 -9.21 15.70
CA ARG A 181 -8.77 -9.33 14.30
C ARG A 181 -8.49 -10.78 13.98
N ASP A 182 -9.01 -11.24 12.86
CA ASP A 182 -8.62 -12.50 12.26
C ASP A 182 -7.62 -12.19 11.15
N VAL A 183 -6.43 -12.78 11.22
CA VAL A 183 -5.33 -12.54 10.26
C VAL A 183 -5.00 -13.86 9.62
N GLU A 184 -5.22 -13.96 8.30
CA GLU A 184 -4.76 -15.11 7.53
C GLU A 184 -3.23 -15.16 7.59
N LYS A 185 -2.71 -16.20 8.25
CA LYS A 185 -1.28 -16.49 8.23
C LYS A 185 -0.94 -17.14 6.89
N SER A 186 -0.02 -16.54 6.16
CA SER A 186 0.54 -17.10 4.94
C SER A 186 2.06 -17.14 5.07
N ASP A 187 2.67 -18.24 4.62
CA ASP A 187 4.13 -18.33 4.46
C ASP A 187 4.59 -17.61 3.17
N ARG A 188 3.64 -17.13 2.34
CA ARG A 188 3.92 -16.41 1.10
C ARG A 188 4.15 -14.92 1.38
N PRO A 189 4.90 -14.23 0.49
CA PRO A 189 5.07 -12.79 0.58
C PRO A 189 3.73 -12.06 0.62
N GLU A 190 3.68 -10.94 1.34
CA GLU A 190 2.52 -10.05 1.34
C GLU A 190 2.31 -9.46 -0.07
N LEU A 191 1.05 -9.41 -0.51
CA LEU A 191 0.69 -9.11 -1.89
C LEU A 191 1.17 -7.75 -2.39
N THR A 192 1.13 -6.70 -1.56
CA THR A 192 1.60 -5.35 -1.93
C THR A 192 3.12 -5.21 -1.93
N ALA A 193 3.84 -6.08 -1.22
CA ALA A 193 5.30 -6.10 -1.16
C ALA A 193 5.97 -7.12 -2.10
N ALA A 194 5.18 -8.01 -2.72
CA ALA A 194 5.70 -9.11 -3.53
C ALA A 194 6.35 -8.63 -4.84
N SER A 195 7.52 -9.20 -5.16
CA SER A 195 8.21 -8.96 -6.43
C SER A 195 7.58 -9.70 -7.60
N ILE A 196 6.91 -10.83 -7.33
CA ILE A 196 6.18 -11.63 -8.31
C ILE A 196 4.79 -11.94 -7.74
N ILE A 197 3.76 -11.80 -8.59
CA ILE A 197 2.38 -12.12 -8.23
C ILE A 197 1.80 -13.08 -9.27
N VAL A 198 1.25 -14.19 -8.79
CA VAL A 198 0.46 -15.12 -9.60
C VAL A 198 -1.01 -14.93 -9.23
N SER A 199 -1.83 -14.52 -10.20
CA SER A 199 -3.19 -14.05 -9.94
C SER A 199 -4.25 -14.84 -10.69
N GLY A 200 -5.26 -15.32 -9.95
CA GLY A 200 -6.35 -16.13 -10.48
C GLY A 200 -7.65 -15.36 -10.72
N GLY A 201 -8.32 -15.66 -11.82
CA GLY A 201 -9.60 -15.05 -12.20
C GLY A 201 -10.81 -15.94 -12.05
N ARG A 202 -11.96 -15.49 -12.59
CA ARG A 202 -13.17 -16.33 -12.69
C ARG A 202 -12.93 -17.60 -13.50
N GLY A 203 -11.95 -17.59 -14.41
CA GLY A 203 -11.57 -18.77 -15.20
C GLY A 203 -11.21 -20.01 -14.36
N MET A 204 -10.84 -19.83 -13.08
CA MET A 204 -10.55 -20.96 -12.18
C MET A 204 -11.79 -21.84 -11.90
N GLY A 205 -13.00 -21.28 -11.95
CA GLY A 205 -14.26 -22.03 -11.81
C GLY A 205 -14.60 -22.55 -10.40
N SER A 206 -13.61 -22.77 -9.52
CA SER A 206 -13.82 -23.17 -8.12
C SER A 206 -12.62 -22.83 -7.23
N ALA A 207 -12.83 -22.87 -5.91
CA ALA A 207 -11.75 -22.75 -4.91
C ALA A 207 -10.76 -23.93 -4.97
N GLU A 208 -11.24 -25.14 -5.31
CA GLU A 208 -10.38 -26.32 -5.47
C GLU A 208 -9.41 -26.14 -6.64
N ASN A 209 -9.93 -25.67 -7.77
CA ASN A 209 -9.14 -25.39 -8.96
C ASN A 209 -8.15 -24.24 -8.74
N PHE A 210 -8.47 -23.27 -7.86
CA PHE A 210 -7.57 -22.17 -7.54
C PHE A 210 -6.21 -22.65 -7.02
N LYS A 211 -6.16 -23.82 -6.38
CA LYS A 211 -4.93 -24.45 -5.86
C LYS A 211 -3.94 -24.86 -6.94
N ILE A 212 -4.34 -24.93 -8.22
CA ILE A 212 -3.40 -25.15 -9.33
C ILE A 212 -2.34 -24.04 -9.43
N LEU A 213 -2.62 -22.87 -8.85
CA LEU A 213 -1.69 -21.74 -8.80
C LEU A 213 -0.61 -21.93 -7.73
N ASP A 214 -0.83 -22.77 -6.71
CA ASP A 214 0.09 -22.94 -5.60
C ASP A 214 1.49 -23.38 -6.05
N PRO A 215 1.66 -24.45 -6.86
CA PRO A 215 3.00 -24.90 -7.27
C PRO A 215 3.74 -23.87 -8.13
N LEU A 216 3.00 -23.08 -8.92
CA LEU A 216 3.58 -22.01 -9.73
C LEU A 216 4.05 -20.86 -8.84
N ALA A 217 3.22 -20.44 -7.89
CA ALA A 217 3.58 -19.40 -6.93
C ALA A 217 4.80 -19.82 -6.10
N ASP A 218 4.84 -21.07 -5.64
CA ASP A 218 5.94 -21.59 -4.83
C ASP A 218 7.26 -21.64 -5.62
N LYS A 219 7.23 -22.11 -6.89
CA LYS A 219 8.43 -22.12 -7.75
C LYS A 219 8.96 -20.71 -8.04
N LEU A 220 8.09 -19.73 -8.13
CA LEU A 220 8.44 -18.34 -8.41
C LEU A 220 8.73 -17.53 -7.14
N GLY A 221 8.49 -18.08 -5.94
CA GLY A 221 8.49 -17.29 -4.70
C GLY A 221 7.48 -16.13 -4.74
N ALA A 222 6.33 -16.35 -5.40
CA ALA A 222 5.34 -15.32 -5.66
C ALA A 222 4.26 -15.25 -4.57
N ALA A 223 3.65 -14.08 -4.43
CA ALA A 223 2.37 -13.94 -3.73
C ALA A 223 1.21 -14.40 -4.63
N LEU A 224 0.09 -14.77 -4.00
CA LEU A 224 -1.15 -15.07 -4.71
C LEU A 224 -2.08 -13.86 -4.74
N GLY A 225 -2.55 -13.53 -5.94
CA GLY A 225 -3.58 -12.53 -6.19
C GLY A 225 -4.87 -13.14 -6.70
N ALA A 226 -5.94 -12.35 -6.67
CA ALA A 226 -7.23 -12.73 -7.21
C ALA A 226 -7.96 -11.53 -7.86
N SER A 227 -8.76 -11.82 -8.89
CA SER A 227 -9.76 -10.86 -9.35
C SER A 227 -10.95 -10.78 -8.40
N ARG A 228 -11.66 -9.65 -8.37
CA ARG A 228 -12.93 -9.52 -7.63
C ARG A 228 -13.93 -10.64 -7.98
N ALA A 229 -14.00 -11.01 -9.25
CA ALA A 229 -14.92 -12.05 -9.71
C ALA A 229 -14.62 -13.45 -9.14
N ALA A 230 -13.37 -13.71 -8.74
CA ALA A 230 -12.98 -14.94 -8.04
C ALA A 230 -13.31 -14.84 -6.54
N VAL A 231 -13.09 -13.68 -5.92
CA VAL A 231 -13.44 -13.42 -4.51
C VAL A 231 -14.96 -13.50 -4.29
N ASP A 232 -15.74 -12.80 -5.11
CA ASP A 232 -17.22 -12.80 -5.03
C ASP A 232 -17.80 -14.22 -5.23
N ALA A 233 -17.07 -15.11 -5.91
CA ALA A 233 -17.45 -16.51 -6.13
C ALA A 233 -16.91 -17.48 -5.05
N GLY A 234 -16.19 -16.97 -4.06
CA GLY A 234 -15.61 -17.76 -2.95
C GLY A 234 -14.39 -18.60 -3.34
N TYR A 235 -13.68 -18.25 -4.42
CA TYR A 235 -12.49 -19.00 -4.86
C TYR A 235 -11.23 -18.61 -4.10
N ALA A 236 -11.17 -17.36 -3.63
CA ALA A 236 -10.05 -16.76 -2.94
C ALA A 236 -10.55 -15.74 -1.90
N PRO A 237 -9.78 -15.46 -0.83
CA PRO A 237 -10.13 -14.46 0.16
C PRO A 237 -10.08 -13.04 -0.43
N ASN A 238 -10.81 -12.10 0.19
CA ASN A 238 -10.84 -10.70 -0.24
C ASN A 238 -9.46 -10.02 -0.12
N ASP A 239 -8.62 -10.47 0.81
CA ASP A 239 -7.28 -9.93 0.99
C ASP A 239 -6.37 -10.15 -0.22
N TRP A 240 -6.68 -11.14 -1.07
CA TRP A 240 -5.95 -11.38 -2.32
C TRP A 240 -6.45 -10.52 -3.48
N GLN A 241 -7.53 -9.76 -3.29
CA GLN A 241 -8.15 -9.02 -4.37
C GLN A 241 -7.23 -7.92 -4.91
N VAL A 242 -6.90 -8.00 -6.20
CA VAL A 242 -6.19 -6.94 -6.93
C VAL A 242 -7.17 -6.12 -7.75
N GLY A 243 -7.04 -4.79 -7.69
CA GLY A 243 -7.83 -3.85 -8.45
C GLY A 243 -8.22 -2.60 -7.68
N GLN A 244 -9.05 -1.76 -8.29
CA GLN A 244 -9.51 -0.47 -7.78
C GLN A 244 -10.10 -0.53 -6.37
N THR A 245 -10.82 -1.61 -6.05
CA THR A 245 -11.46 -1.82 -4.74
C THR A 245 -10.71 -2.84 -3.87
N GLY A 246 -9.52 -3.26 -4.29
CA GLY A 246 -8.65 -4.16 -3.55
C GLY A 246 -7.27 -3.52 -3.39
N LYS A 247 -6.23 -4.32 -3.55
CA LYS A 247 -4.83 -3.89 -3.50
C LYS A 247 -4.37 -3.37 -4.86
N ILE A 248 -3.56 -2.31 -4.80
CA ILE A 248 -2.79 -1.78 -5.93
C ILE A 248 -1.37 -2.33 -5.76
N VAL A 249 -0.87 -2.97 -6.81
CA VAL A 249 0.43 -3.65 -6.84
C VAL A 249 1.20 -3.24 -8.09
N ALA A 250 2.53 -3.26 -8.00
CA ALA A 250 3.42 -3.02 -9.14
C ALA A 250 4.64 -3.96 -9.08
N PRO A 251 4.44 -5.29 -9.12
CA PRO A 251 5.53 -6.26 -9.07
C PRO A 251 6.45 -6.18 -10.30
N GLN A 252 7.59 -6.86 -10.20
CA GLN A 252 8.45 -7.11 -11.35
C GLN A 252 7.78 -8.03 -12.38
N LEU A 253 6.99 -9.00 -11.89
CA LEU A 253 6.23 -9.92 -12.74
C LEU A 253 4.81 -10.12 -12.19
N TYR A 254 3.82 -9.91 -13.04
CA TYR A 254 2.41 -10.22 -12.77
C TYR A 254 1.92 -11.28 -13.75
N VAL A 255 1.49 -12.43 -13.26
CA VAL A 255 0.95 -13.53 -14.07
C VAL A 255 -0.57 -13.60 -13.88
N ALA A 256 -1.33 -13.11 -14.87
CA ALA A 256 -2.78 -13.08 -14.87
C ALA A 256 -3.36 -14.35 -15.52
N ILE A 257 -3.99 -15.22 -14.74
CA ILE A 257 -4.46 -16.54 -15.18
C ILE A 257 -5.99 -16.60 -15.10
N GLY A 258 -6.64 -16.74 -16.26
CA GLY A 258 -8.11 -16.79 -16.34
C GLY A 258 -8.79 -15.47 -15.94
N ILE A 259 -8.08 -14.35 -16.09
CA ILE A 259 -8.55 -12.98 -15.80
C ILE A 259 -8.83 -12.27 -17.13
N SER A 260 -10.01 -11.66 -17.26
CA SER A 260 -10.40 -10.96 -18.50
C SER A 260 -9.70 -9.62 -18.72
N GLY A 261 -9.23 -8.95 -17.67
CA GLY A 261 -8.64 -7.61 -17.76
C GLY A 261 -9.66 -6.47 -17.72
N ALA A 262 -10.73 -6.62 -16.93
CA ALA A 262 -11.66 -5.51 -16.67
C ALA A 262 -10.92 -4.28 -16.12
N ILE A 263 -11.36 -3.07 -16.48
CA ILE A 263 -10.71 -1.79 -16.12
C ILE A 263 -10.42 -1.70 -14.63
N GLN A 264 -11.35 -2.16 -13.79
CA GLN A 264 -11.21 -2.14 -12.34
C GLN A 264 -10.08 -3.05 -11.84
N HIS A 265 -9.81 -4.16 -12.51
CA HIS A 265 -8.68 -5.03 -12.17
C HIS A 265 -7.36 -4.41 -12.64
N LEU A 266 -7.32 -3.92 -13.89
CA LEU A 266 -6.14 -3.28 -14.47
C LEU A 266 -5.68 -2.07 -13.65
N ALA A 267 -6.60 -1.31 -13.08
CA ALA A 267 -6.31 -0.19 -12.19
C ALA A 267 -5.42 -0.54 -10.99
N GLY A 268 -5.37 -1.83 -10.60
CA GLY A 268 -4.54 -2.32 -9.51
C GLY A 268 -3.26 -3.02 -9.92
N MET A 269 -2.99 -3.26 -11.21
CA MET A 269 -1.82 -4.05 -11.64
C MET A 269 -1.15 -3.61 -12.95
N LYS A 270 -1.70 -2.64 -13.67
CA LYS A 270 -1.18 -2.19 -14.98
C LYS A 270 0.24 -1.60 -14.91
N ASP A 271 0.68 -1.17 -13.73
CA ASP A 271 2.00 -0.59 -13.51
C ASP A 271 3.06 -1.67 -13.17
N SER A 272 2.72 -2.95 -13.27
CA SER A 272 3.68 -4.06 -13.16
C SER A 272 4.72 -3.98 -14.26
N LYS A 273 5.98 -4.37 -13.98
CA LYS A 273 7.06 -4.25 -14.97
C LYS A 273 6.91 -5.21 -16.14
N VAL A 274 6.44 -6.43 -15.87
CA VAL A 274 6.12 -7.45 -16.86
C VAL A 274 4.77 -8.07 -16.53
N ILE A 275 3.86 -8.08 -17.49
CA ILE A 275 2.54 -8.70 -17.40
C ILE A 275 2.50 -9.91 -18.33
N VAL A 276 2.25 -11.09 -17.75
CA VAL A 276 2.00 -12.33 -18.48
C VAL A 276 0.53 -12.68 -18.36
N ALA A 277 -0.14 -13.02 -19.46
CA ALA A 277 -1.54 -13.42 -19.46
C ALA A 277 -1.73 -14.83 -20.02
N ILE A 278 -2.45 -15.68 -19.29
CA ILE A 278 -2.93 -16.99 -19.76
C ILE A 278 -4.47 -16.94 -19.77
N ASN A 279 -5.05 -16.97 -20.96
CA ASN A 279 -6.50 -16.93 -21.13
C ASN A 279 -6.93 -17.72 -22.37
N LYS A 280 -8.05 -18.44 -22.29
CA LYS A 280 -8.59 -19.19 -23.44
C LYS A 280 -9.24 -18.29 -24.49
N ASP A 281 -9.68 -17.10 -24.08
CA ASP A 281 -10.34 -16.12 -24.95
C ASP A 281 -9.29 -15.18 -25.54
N ALA A 282 -8.99 -15.33 -26.84
CA ALA A 282 -8.01 -14.51 -27.55
C ALA A 282 -8.35 -13.01 -27.57
N GLU A 283 -9.61 -12.66 -27.38
CA GLU A 283 -10.09 -11.27 -27.40
C GLU A 283 -10.19 -10.67 -25.98
N ALA A 284 -9.68 -11.37 -24.96
CA ALA A 284 -9.72 -10.89 -23.59
C ALA A 284 -8.95 -9.56 -23.45
N PRO A 285 -9.56 -8.50 -22.88
CA PRO A 285 -8.91 -7.19 -22.70
C PRO A 285 -7.53 -7.20 -22.02
N ILE A 286 -7.25 -8.20 -21.19
CA ILE A 286 -5.94 -8.38 -20.53
C ILE A 286 -4.78 -8.45 -21.53
N PHE A 287 -5.00 -8.99 -22.74
CA PHE A 287 -3.95 -9.05 -23.77
C PHE A 287 -3.57 -7.67 -24.32
N GLY A 288 -4.45 -6.67 -24.17
CA GLY A 288 -4.13 -5.29 -24.54
C GLY A 288 -3.08 -4.63 -23.65
N VAL A 289 -2.77 -5.22 -22.48
CA VAL A 289 -1.74 -4.72 -21.55
C VAL A 289 -0.68 -5.78 -21.20
N ALA A 290 -0.77 -6.99 -21.74
CA ALA A 290 0.19 -8.05 -21.46
C ALA A 290 1.42 -7.94 -22.35
N ASP A 291 2.62 -8.02 -21.75
CA ASP A 291 3.87 -8.12 -22.48
C ASP A 291 4.03 -9.50 -23.14
N TYR A 292 3.53 -10.54 -22.48
CA TYR A 292 3.48 -11.91 -23.01
C TYR A 292 2.08 -12.50 -22.83
N GLY A 293 1.50 -13.00 -23.92
CA GLY A 293 0.18 -13.62 -23.91
C GLY A 293 0.22 -15.06 -24.41
N LEU A 294 -0.46 -15.97 -23.70
CA LEU A 294 -0.70 -17.33 -24.13
C LEU A 294 -2.21 -17.59 -24.21
N VAL A 295 -2.69 -17.82 -25.44
CA VAL A 295 -4.08 -18.23 -25.68
C VAL A 295 -4.19 -19.74 -25.49
N ALA A 296 -4.56 -20.18 -24.30
CA ALA A 296 -4.63 -21.60 -23.95
C ALA A 296 -5.61 -21.87 -22.81
N ASP A 297 -5.95 -23.15 -22.62
CA ASP A 297 -6.60 -23.60 -21.40
C ASP A 297 -5.61 -23.52 -20.23
N LEU A 298 -5.97 -22.77 -19.19
CA LEU A 298 -5.16 -22.60 -17.98
C LEU A 298 -4.90 -23.93 -17.26
N PHE A 299 -5.84 -24.89 -17.34
CA PHE A 299 -5.70 -26.19 -16.68
C PHE A 299 -4.63 -27.09 -17.32
N THR A 300 -4.22 -26.77 -18.54
CA THR A 300 -3.10 -27.42 -19.24
C THR A 300 -1.84 -26.57 -19.15
N ALA A 301 -1.95 -25.27 -19.46
CA ALA A 301 -0.80 -24.38 -19.56
C ALA A 301 -0.09 -24.14 -18.21
N VAL A 302 -0.83 -24.03 -17.11
CA VAL A 302 -0.23 -23.78 -15.78
C VAL A 302 0.63 -24.98 -15.32
N PRO A 303 0.14 -26.24 -15.34
CA PRO A 303 0.99 -27.40 -15.05
C PRO A 303 2.22 -27.55 -15.96
N GLU A 304 2.09 -27.26 -17.25
CA GLU A 304 3.22 -27.31 -18.19
C GLU A 304 4.28 -26.27 -17.85
N LEU A 305 3.86 -25.03 -17.53
CA LEU A 305 4.76 -23.98 -17.08
C LEU A 305 5.47 -24.36 -15.77
N VAL A 306 4.75 -24.94 -14.81
CA VAL A 306 5.32 -25.46 -13.56
C VAL A 306 6.36 -26.54 -13.84
N GLY A 307 6.13 -27.42 -14.82
CA GLY A 307 7.07 -28.48 -15.20
C GLY A 307 8.33 -27.99 -15.91
N ALA A 308 8.27 -26.83 -16.56
CA ALA A 308 9.40 -26.22 -17.27
C ALA A 308 10.30 -25.36 -16.37
N LEU A 309 9.80 -24.89 -15.24
CA LEU A 309 10.53 -24.15 -14.19
C LEU A 309 11.16 -25.10 -13.17
#